data_AF-A0A7X9FQF9-F1
#
_entry.id   AF-A0A7X9FQF9-F1
#
_cell.length_a   1.000
_cell.length_b   1.000
_cell.length_c   1.000
_cell.angle_alpha   90.00
_cell.angle_beta   90.00
_cell.angle_gamma   90.00
#
_symmetry.space_group_name_H-M   'P 1'
#
loop_
_entity.id
_entity.type
_entity.pdbx_description
1 polymer ?
#
loop_
_entity_poly.entity_id
_entity_poly.type
_entity_poly.pdbx_seq_one_letter_code
_entity_poly.pdbx_strand_id
1 'polypeptide(L)'
;EENLDLFRRMRAGEFPDGTYTLRAKIDMASPNLNMRDPAMYRIRHASHQRTGDKWCIYPMYDYCHCLSDSLEGITHSICTLEFEDHRPLYDWYLDQLRVACHPQQIEFARLNITYTVLSKRKLLELVRMRFVSGWDDPRMPTIAGLRRRGYTPEAIRNFCSRIGVAKAHSTIDANLLDFFLREDLNAKSTRVMAVLNPLKVVITNYPEGKVEELDAQNNPEDPQAGFRKVPFTRELYIEKDDFMENPTKHFFRLAPGTEVRLKHAYIIRCDELIKDPSTGEIKELHCSYDPNTLSGSGCEARKVKGTLHWVSAQHAFEAEVRLYDRLFRVEDPDVVSQGEDWRSNLNPDSLQTLKNCKLEPSLKSALPGTPYQFLRLGYFCADVKDSVPGKPVFNRTVTLKDTWAKIQKKG
;
A
#
# COMPACT_ATOMS: atom_id res chain seq x y z
N GLU A 1 -6.22 42.16 39.63
CA GLU A 1 -7.70 42.05 39.65
C GLU A 1 -8.29 42.15 38.25
N GLU A 2 -7.91 43.15 37.46
CA GLU A 2 -8.36 43.34 36.05
C GLU A 2 -8.23 42.10 35.16
N ASN A 3 -7.07 41.43 35.12
CA ASN A 3 -6.90 40.21 34.30
C ASN A 3 -7.89 39.08 34.64
N LEU A 4 -8.26 38.95 35.93
CA LEU A 4 -9.22 37.94 36.36
C LEU A 4 -10.65 38.30 35.94
N ASP A 5 -11.01 39.59 35.99
CA ASP A 5 -12.28 40.08 35.49
C ASP A 5 -12.42 39.81 33.98
N LEU A 6 -11.45 40.29 33.19
CA LEU A 6 -11.45 40.12 31.74
C LEU A 6 -11.52 38.66 31.33
N PHE A 7 -10.73 37.78 31.97
CA PHE A 7 -10.75 36.35 31.62
C PHE A 7 -12.09 35.67 31.96
N ARG A 8 -12.75 36.05 33.06
CA ARG A 8 -14.10 35.55 33.39
C ARG A 8 -15.14 36.03 32.38
N ARG A 9 -15.04 37.27 31.92
CA ARG A 9 -15.91 37.85 30.88
C ARG A 9 -15.69 37.22 29.51
N MET A 10 -14.44 36.91 29.16
CA MET A 10 -14.12 36.09 27.98
C MET A 10 -14.82 34.72 28.05
N ARG A 11 -14.74 34.03 29.20
CA ARG A 11 -15.42 32.74 29.42
C ARG A 11 -16.95 32.86 29.40
N ALA A 12 -17.49 34.00 29.81
CA ALA A 12 -18.93 34.27 29.76
C ALA A 12 -19.45 34.57 28.34
N GLY A 13 -18.57 34.65 27.34
CA GLY A 13 -18.94 34.94 25.95
C GLY A 13 -19.24 36.41 25.68
N GLU A 14 -18.78 37.33 26.53
CA GLU A 14 -19.07 38.76 26.39
C GLU A 14 -18.40 39.39 25.15
N PHE A 15 -17.27 38.83 24.70
CA PHE A 15 -16.47 39.41 23.62
C PHE A 15 -16.48 38.53 22.36
N PRO A 16 -16.49 39.12 21.14
CA PRO A 16 -16.40 38.38 19.88
C PRO A 16 -15.07 37.62 19.70
N ASP A 17 -15.07 36.69 18.74
CA ASP A 17 -13.87 35.94 18.32
C ASP A 17 -12.69 36.86 17.99
N GLY A 18 -11.51 36.51 18.50
CA GLY A 18 -10.26 37.24 18.22
C GLY A 18 -10.07 38.56 18.97
N THR A 19 -11.07 39.04 19.72
CA THR A 19 -10.98 40.34 20.42
C THR A 19 -9.93 40.36 21.53
N TYR A 20 -9.88 39.30 22.34
CA TYR A 20 -8.92 39.16 23.44
C TYR A 20 -8.28 37.77 23.46
N THR A 21 -7.06 37.71 23.98
CA THR A 21 -6.36 36.46 24.29
C THR A 21 -5.74 36.56 25.67
N LEU A 22 -5.74 35.46 26.42
CA LEU A 22 -4.97 35.37 27.66
C LEU A 22 -3.56 34.93 27.27
N ARG A 23 -2.53 35.65 27.72
CA ARG A 23 -1.12 35.35 27.41
C ARG A 23 -0.35 35.04 28.69
N ALA A 24 0.63 34.15 28.59
CA ALA A 24 1.65 34.01 29.62
C ALA A 24 2.51 35.28 29.65
N LYS A 25 3.05 35.63 30.81
CA LYS A 25 3.97 36.75 30.96
C LYS A 25 5.35 36.19 31.28
N ILE A 26 6.24 36.20 30.29
CA ILE A 26 7.54 35.51 30.32
C ILE A 26 8.63 36.53 29.97
N ASP A 27 9.04 36.60 28.71
CA ASP A 27 10.07 37.54 28.23
C ASP A 27 9.90 37.85 26.73
N MET A 28 9.45 39.07 26.43
CA MET A 28 9.32 39.56 25.06
C MET A 28 10.66 39.74 24.33
N ALA A 29 11.78 39.81 25.04
CA ALA A 29 13.12 39.93 24.47
C ALA A 29 13.79 38.56 24.22
N SER A 30 13.16 37.45 24.62
CA SER A 30 13.73 36.11 24.50
C SER A 30 14.17 35.81 23.06
N PRO A 31 15.34 35.15 22.86
CA PRO A 31 15.75 34.66 21.55
C PRO A 31 14.82 33.54 21.04
N ASN A 32 14.19 32.79 21.94
CA ASN A 32 13.16 31.81 21.60
C ASN A 32 11.80 32.52 21.45
N LEU A 33 11.21 32.46 20.25
CA LEU A 33 9.92 33.08 19.93
C LEU A 33 8.77 32.55 20.79
N ASN A 34 8.79 31.28 21.17
CA ASN A 34 7.74 30.66 21.98
C ASN A 34 7.70 31.23 23.41
N MET A 35 8.80 31.83 23.89
CA MET A 35 8.86 32.46 25.21
C MET A 35 8.42 33.94 25.20
N ARG A 36 8.05 34.50 24.04
CA ARG A 36 7.61 35.90 23.91
C ARG A 36 6.14 36.07 24.22
N ASP A 37 5.82 36.00 25.52
CA ASP A 37 4.48 36.08 26.08
C ASP A 37 3.46 35.27 25.25
N PRO A 38 3.60 33.94 25.14
CA PRO A 38 2.76 33.12 24.27
C PRO A 38 1.28 33.17 24.69
N ALA A 39 0.38 33.03 23.72
CA ALA A 39 -1.05 32.92 23.99
C ALA A 39 -1.36 31.59 24.69
N MET A 40 -2.15 31.66 25.78
CA MET A 40 -2.65 30.51 26.53
C MET A 40 -4.09 30.17 26.16
N TYR A 41 -4.96 31.19 25.99
CA TYR A 41 -6.36 31.01 25.57
C TYR A 41 -6.75 32.01 24.50
N ARG A 42 -7.65 31.56 23.62
CA ARG A 42 -8.33 32.41 22.64
C ARG A 42 -9.85 32.26 22.73
N ILE A 43 -10.56 33.29 22.30
CA ILE A 43 -12.01 33.25 22.11
C ILE A 43 -12.32 32.61 20.76
N ARG A 44 -13.25 31.65 20.77
CA ARG A 44 -13.83 31.04 19.58
C ARG A 44 -15.23 30.52 19.87
N HIS A 45 -16.26 31.13 19.27
CA HIS A 45 -17.64 30.68 19.37
C HIS A 45 -17.90 29.56 18.35
N ALA A 46 -17.47 28.35 18.71
CA ALA A 46 -17.70 27.15 17.91
C ALA A 46 -18.06 25.98 18.81
N SER A 47 -19.01 25.17 18.36
CA SER A 47 -19.39 23.94 19.06
C SER A 47 -18.25 22.93 19.03
N HIS A 48 -17.91 22.37 20.19
CA HIS A 48 -16.86 21.38 20.31
C HIS A 48 -17.43 19.96 20.39
N GLN A 49 -16.89 19.05 19.58
CA GLN A 49 -17.38 17.68 19.42
C GLN A 49 -17.62 16.89 20.73
N ARG A 50 -16.90 17.18 21.83
CA ARG A 50 -17.09 16.51 23.13
C ARG A 50 -17.86 17.32 24.17
N THR A 51 -17.82 18.64 24.07
CA THR A 51 -18.32 19.54 25.13
C THR A 51 -19.46 20.45 24.66
N GLY A 52 -19.90 20.28 23.42
CA GLY A 52 -20.90 21.13 22.78
C GLY A 52 -20.52 22.60 22.90
N ASP A 53 -21.51 23.42 23.28
CA ASP A 53 -21.39 24.87 23.40
C ASP A 53 -21.05 25.34 24.82
N LYS A 54 -20.56 24.44 25.69
CA LYS A 54 -20.19 24.75 27.08
C LYS A 54 -19.06 25.79 27.19
N TRP A 55 -18.21 25.88 26.18
CA TRP A 55 -17.01 26.72 26.18
C TRP A 55 -16.97 27.60 24.93
N CYS A 56 -16.69 28.89 25.12
CA CYS A 56 -16.38 29.86 24.05
C CYS A 56 -14.91 30.33 24.09
N ILE A 57 -14.12 29.84 25.06
CA ILE A 57 -12.68 30.02 25.13
C ILE A 57 -11.99 28.66 25.06
N TYR A 58 -10.92 28.59 24.27
CA TYR A 58 -10.19 27.35 24.04
C TYR A 58 -8.70 27.56 24.30
N PRO A 59 -8.04 26.62 25.00
CA PRO A 59 -6.63 26.71 25.27
C PRO A 59 -5.81 26.51 23.99
N MET A 60 -4.61 27.07 23.98
CA MET A 60 -3.58 26.85 22.96
C MET A 60 -2.84 25.54 23.24
N TYR A 61 -2.17 25.00 22.21
CA TYR A 61 -1.48 23.71 22.29
C TYR A 61 -0.45 23.67 23.42
N ASP A 62 0.47 24.63 23.47
CA ASP A 62 1.57 24.64 24.45
C ASP A 62 1.11 24.68 25.90
N TYR A 63 0.02 25.39 26.17
CA TYR A 63 -0.59 25.44 27.51
C TYR A 63 -1.30 24.13 27.85
N CYS A 64 -1.97 23.50 26.89
CA CYS A 64 -2.74 22.27 27.13
C CYS A 64 -1.86 21.03 27.22
N HIS A 65 -0.80 20.93 26.41
CA HIS A 65 -0.01 19.72 26.23
C HIS A 65 0.69 19.30 27.53
N CYS A 66 1.55 20.15 28.08
CA CYS A 66 2.28 19.89 29.33
C CYS A 66 1.36 19.60 30.52
N LEU A 67 0.24 20.32 30.62
CA LEU A 67 -0.73 20.13 31.69
C LEU A 67 -1.48 18.80 31.53
N SER A 68 -1.79 18.38 30.30
CA SER A 68 -2.40 17.07 30.05
C SER A 68 -1.43 15.96 30.45
N ASP A 69 -0.17 16.06 30.02
CA ASP A 69 0.87 15.08 30.36
C ASP A 69 1.05 14.97 31.88
N SER A 70 1.07 16.10 32.59
CA SER A 70 1.20 16.09 34.05
C SER A 70 -0.03 15.48 34.75
N LEU A 71 -1.24 15.85 34.31
CA LEU A 71 -2.48 15.33 34.87
C LEU A 71 -2.66 13.82 34.63
N GLU A 72 -2.13 13.32 33.52
CA GLU A 72 -2.15 11.89 33.17
C GLU A 72 -0.97 11.10 33.77
N GLY A 73 -0.04 11.76 34.45
CA GLY A 73 1.11 11.12 35.07
C GLY A 73 2.14 10.60 34.05
N ILE A 74 2.23 11.24 32.89
CA ILE A 74 3.20 10.89 31.84
C ILE A 74 4.62 11.09 32.37
N THR A 75 5.51 10.14 32.04
CA THR A 75 6.93 10.23 32.38
C THR A 75 7.75 10.79 31.22
N HIS A 76 7.50 10.29 30.01
CA HIS A 76 8.22 10.66 28.79
C HIS A 76 7.20 11.08 27.72
N SER A 77 7.12 12.38 27.46
CA SER A 77 6.28 12.97 26.41
C SER A 77 7.05 12.98 25.09
N ILE A 78 6.75 12.02 24.22
CA ILE A 78 7.52 11.80 22.99
C ILE A 78 6.85 12.53 21.82
N CYS A 79 7.55 13.51 21.24
CA CYS A 79 7.05 14.32 20.12
C CYS A 79 8.10 14.43 19.00
N THR A 80 7.76 15.12 17.90
CA THR A 80 8.70 15.31 16.79
C THR A 80 9.54 16.57 16.96
N LEU A 81 10.68 16.65 16.26
CA LEU A 81 11.62 17.80 16.33
C LEU A 81 11.00 19.16 16.04
N GLU A 82 9.85 19.22 15.35
CA GLU A 82 9.10 20.46 15.16
C GLU A 82 8.68 21.13 16.49
N PHE A 83 8.72 20.41 17.61
CA PHE A 83 8.41 20.92 18.95
C PHE A 83 9.64 21.09 19.86
N GLU A 84 10.87 20.97 19.34
CA GLU A 84 12.09 21.14 20.16
C GLU A 84 12.19 22.55 20.75
N ASP A 85 11.92 23.58 19.96
CA ASP A 85 11.88 24.98 20.41
C ASP A 85 10.70 25.28 21.34
N HIS A 86 9.73 24.37 21.46
CA HIS A 86 8.59 24.50 22.38
C HIS A 86 8.92 23.95 23.78
N ARG A 87 9.97 23.10 23.92
CA ARG A 87 10.36 22.51 25.21
C ARG A 87 10.61 23.55 26.32
N PRO A 88 11.31 24.67 26.09
CA PRO A 88 11.49 25.68 27.14
C PRO A 88 10.17 26.25 27.67
N LEU A 89 9.15 26.39 26.80
CA LEU A 89 7.83 26.85 27.21
C LEU A 89 7.04 25.75 27.93
N TYR A 90 7.18 24.50 27.47
CA TYR A 90 6.63 23.32 28.13
C TYR A 90 7.10 23.24 29.59
N ASP A 91 8.42 23.31 29.82
CA ASP A 91 9.02 23.28 31.16
C ASP A 91 8.60 24.49 31.99
N TRP A 92 8.57 25.69 31.39
CA TRP A 92 8.13 26.91 32.08
C TRP A 92 6.73 26.78 32.69
N TYR A 93 5.76 26.21 31.96
CA TYR A 93 4.42 26.00 32.51
C TYR A 93 4.41 25.04 33.71
N LEU A 94 5.19 23.96 33.64
CA LEU A 94 5.29 22.98 34.73
C LEU A 94 5.95 23.58 35.97
N ASP A 95 6.96 24.44 35.79
CA ASP A 95 7.64 25.13 36.89
C ASP A 95 6.76 26.20 37.55
N GLN A 96 5.93 26.92 36.78
CA GLN A 96 5.09 27.99 37.31
C GLN A 96 3.80 27.49 37.99
N LEU A 97 3.34 26.30 37.63
CA LEU A 97 2.04 25.79 38.06
C LEU A 97 2.21 24.68 39.11
N ARG A 98 1.22 24.55 39.98
CA ARG A 98 1.16 23.41 40.91
C ARG A 98 0.65 22.19 40.16
N VAL A 99 1.59 21.40 39.64
CA VAL A 99 1.33 20.23 38.79
C VAL A 99 1.57 18.93 39.56
N ALA A 100 0.99 17.83 39.10
CA ALA A 100 1.04 16.53 39.79
C ALA A 100 2.41 15.83 39.60
N CYS A 101 2.97 15.95 38.41
CA CYS A 101 4.34 15.56 38.09
C CYS A 101 4.96 16.52 37.06
N HIS A 102 6.26 16.37 36.83
CA HIS A 102 6.98 17.11 35.78
C HIS A 102 7.44 16.13 34.68
N PRO A 103 6.60 15.84 33.66
CA PRO A 103 6.98 14.95 32.57
C PRO A 103 8.15 15.52 31.75
N GLN A 104 8.95 14.64 31.16
CA GLN A 104 10.07 15.04 30.30
C GLN A 104 9.65 14.99 28.82
N GLN A 105 9.76 16.11 28.11
CA GLN A 105 9.61 16.12 26.65
C GLN A 105 10.86 15.54 25.97
N ILE A 106 10.66 14.63 25.01
CA ILE A 106 11.72 14.01 24.21
C ILE A 106 11.33 14.04 22.74
N GLU A 107 12.21 14.60 21.91
CA GLU A 107 11.95 14.77 20.48
C GLU A 107 12.67 13.73 19.62
N PHE A 108 12.04 13.34 18.52
CA PHE A 108 12.66 12.52 17.47
C PHE A 108 12.35 13.07 16.07
N ALA A 109 13.19 12.75 15.09
CA ALA A 109 12.97 13.15 13.72
C ALA A 109 11.75 12.44 13.13
N ARG A 110 10.84 13.20 12.51
CA ARG A 110 9.68 12.60 11.86
C ARG A 110 10.11 11.69 10.71
N LEU A 111 9.33 10.64 10.47
CA LEU A 111 9.44 9.80 9.29
C LEU A 111 9.12 10.59 8.02
N ASN A 112 10.00 10.53 7.03
CA ASN A 112 9.71 10.90 5.64
C ASN A 112 10.01 9.70 4.74
N ILE A 113 9.18 9.50 3.73
CA ILE A 113 9.33 8.41 2.76
C ILE A 113 9.33 9.01 1.35
N THR A 114 10.17 8.51 0.45
CA THR A 114 10.18 8.92 -0.96
C THR A 114 8.87 8.56 -1.69
N TYR A 115 8.60 9.22 -2.81
CA TYR A 115 7.44 8.98 -3.70
C TYR A 115 6.06 9.16 -3.03
N THR A 116 6.01 9.89 -1.91
CA THR A 116 4.76 10.15 -1.18
C THR A 116 4.78 11.50 -0.48
N VAL A 117 3.61 11.93 0.01
CA VAL A 117 3.45 13.15 0.81
C VAL A 117 2.77 12.82 2.13
N LEU A 118 3.32 13.29 3.24
CA LEU A 118 2.76 13.05 4.58
C LEU A 118 2.04 14.29 5.16
N SER A 119 2.14 15.43 4.48
CA SER A 119 1.47 16.67 4.90
C SER A 119 -0.06 16.51 4.85
N LYS A 120 -0.72 16.73 6.00
CA LYS A 120 -2.19 16.71 6.10
C LYS A 120 -2.86 17.65 5.09
N ARG A 121 -2.26 18.80 4.80
CA ARG A 121 -2.78 19.77 3.82
C ARG A 121 -2.83 19.14 2.42
N LYS A 122 -1.74 18.52 1.97
CA LYS A 122 -1.65 17.88 0.64
C LYS A 122 -2.53 16.63 0.55
N LEU A 123 -2.55 15.80 1.60
CA LEU A 123 -3.43 14.64 1.65
C LEU A 123 -4.91 15.03 1.58
N LEU A 124 -5.31 16.09 2.29
CA LEU A 124 -6.67 16.64 2.20
C LEU A 124 -6.97 17.16 0.78
N GLU A 125 -5.99 17.80 0.15
CA GLU A 125 -6.11 18.30 -1.23
C GLU A 125 -6.28 17.16 -2.24
N LEU A 126 -5.50 16.07 -2.14
CA LEU A 126 -5.66 14.86 -2.96
C LEU A 126 -7.09 14.31 -2.90
N VAL A 127 -7.67 14.25 -1.70
CA VAL A 127 -9.02 13.75 -1.47
C VAL A 127 -10.07 14.74 -2.01
N ARG A 128 -9.97 16.02 -1.67
CA ARG A 128 -10.94 17.05 -2.09
C ARG A 128 -10.98 17.22 -3.60
N MET A 129 -9.82 17.17 -4.25
CA MET A 129 -9.68 17.30 -5.71
C MET A 129 -9.90 15.97 -6.45
N ARG A 130 -10.20 14.88 -5.73
CA ARG A 130 -10.49 13.54 -6.30
C ARG A 130 -9.35 12.93 -7.14
N PHE A 131 -8.10 13.27 -6.83
CA PHE A 131 -6.94 12.53 -7.37
C PHE A 131 -6.88 11.09 -6.81
N VAL A 132 -7.46 10.91 -5.63
CA VAL A 132 -7.67 9.62 -4.97
C VAL A 132 -9.14 9.43 -4.63
N SER A 133 -9.58 8.19 -4.46
CA SER A 133 -10.97 7.83 -4.15
C SER A 133 -11.41 8.22 -2.73
N GLY A 134 -10.47 8.43 -1.81
CA GLY A 134 -10.75 8.80 -0.42
C GLY A 134 -9.53 8.67 0.48
N TRP A 135 -9.73 8.83 1.79
CA TRP A 135 -8.66 8.68 2.78
C TRP A 135 -8.12 7.26 2.89
N ASP A 136 -8.90 6.26 2.50
CA ASP A 136 -8.52 4.85 2.48
C ASP A 136 -8.15 4.33 1.08
N ASP A 137 -7.94 5.21 0.10
CA ASP A 137 -7.45 4.80 -1.22
C ASP A 137 -6.12 4.04 -1.07
N PRO A 138 -5.93 2.87 -1.72
CA PRO A 138 -4.69 2.08 -1.61
C PRO A 138 -3.39 2.82 -2.01
N ARG A 139 -3.48 3.95 -2.72
CA ARG A 139 -2.32 4.78 -3.06
C ARG A 139 -1.96 5.79 -1.97
N MET A 140 -2.83 6.01 -1.00
CA MET A 140 -2.61 6.95 0.11
C MET A 140 -1.68 6.35 1.16
N PRO A 141 -0.75 7.14 1.73
CA PRO A 141 0.15 6.69 2.80
C PRO A 141 -0.54 6.64 4.17
N THR A 142 -1.87 6.61 4.21
CA THR A 142 -2.63 6.50 5.45
C THR A 142 -2.64 5.05 5.90
N ILE A 143 -2.74 4.80 7.22
CA ILE A 143 -2.88 3.43 7.74
C ILE A 143 -4.11 2.73 7.14
N ALA A 144 -5.20 3.47 6.90
CA ALA A 144 -6.39 2.94 6.24
C ALA A 144 -6.12 2.54 4.78
N GLY A 145 -5.42 3.38 4.02
CA GLY A 145 -5.04 3.10 2.63
C GLY A 145 -4.07 1.92 2.52
N LEU A 146 -3.03 1.89 3.34
CA LEU A 146 -2.09 0.78 3.42
C LEU A 146 -2.80 -0.54 3.78
N ARG A 147 -3.70 -0.53 4.78
CA ARG A 147 -4.50 -1.72 5.14
C ARG A 147 -5.36 -2.19 3.95
N ARG A 148 -6.04 -1.27 3.25
CA ARG A 148 -6.87 -1.61 2.08
C ARG A 148 -6.04 -2.10 0.89
N ARG A 149 -4.81 -1.62 0.75
CA ARG A 149 -3.83 -2.11 -0.23
C ARG A 149 -3.34 -3.54 0.06
N GLY A 150 -3.46 -3.99 1.31
CA GLY A 150 -3.01 -5.32 1.75
C GLY A 150 -1.72 -5.31 2.57
N TYR A 151 -1.27 -4.15 3.06
CA TYR A 151 -0.17 -4.10 4.03
C TYR A 151 -0.57 -4.78 5.33
N THR A 152 0.35 -5.59 5.86
CA THR A 152 0.15 -6.24 7.15
C THR A 152 0.64 -5.35 8.30
N PRO A 153 0.02 -5.45 9.47
CA PRO A 153 0.52 -4.80 10.68
C PRO A 153 1.97 -5.19 11.00
N GLU A 154 2.34 -6.46 10.77
CA GLU A 154 3.70 -6.98 11.01
C GLU A 154 4.73 -6.28 10.11
N ALA A 155 4.46 -6.13 8.81
CA ALA A 155 5.37 -5.46 7.89
C ALA A 155 5.64 -4.00 8.29
N ILE A 156 4.60 -3.27 8.71
CA ILE A 156 4.74 -1.87 9.15
C ILE A 156 5.55 -1.78 10.45
N ARG A 157 5.29 -2.67 11.43
CA ARG A 157 6.06 -2.70 12.68
C ARG A 157 7.53 -3.04 12.43
N ASN A 158 7.81 -4.04 11.61
CA ASN A 158 9.18 -4.43 11.25
C ASN A 158 9.92 -3.31 10.53
N PHE A 159 9.23 -2.61 9.62
CA PHE A 159 9.77 -1.41 8.97
C PHE A 159 10.13 -0.33 10.00
N CYS A 160 9.21 0.04 10.90
CA CYS A 160 9.45 1.03 11.95
C CYS A 160 10.61 0.63 12.88
N SER A 161 10.69 -0.66 13.27
CA SER A 161 11.80 -1.16 14.09
C SER A 161 13.14 -1.10 13.35
N ARG A 162 13.15 -1.32 12.03
CA ARG A 162 14.39 -1.29 11.24
C ARG A 162 14.95 0.10 11.05
N ILE A 163 14.10 1.08 10.75
CA ILE A 163 14.56 2.46 10.49
C ILE A 163 15.08 3.13 11.78
N GLY A 164 14.63 2.65 12.94
CA GLY A 164 15.04 3.16 14.24
C GLY A 164 14.47 4.54 14.55
N VAL A 165 14.97 5.13 15.64
CA VAL A 165 14.56 6.45 16.12
C VAL A 165 15.83 7.28 16.34
N ALA A 166 15.88 8.46 15.73
CA ALA A 166 17.03 9.37 15.81
C ALA A 166 16.56 10.82 15.81
N LYS A 167 17.44 11.76 16.20
CA LYS A 167 17.23 13.21 16.09
C LYS A 167 17.68 13.80 14.75
N ALA A 168 18.23 13.00 13.83
CA ALA A 168 18.62 13.47 12.51
C ALA A 168 17.49 13.24 11.50
N HIS A 169 17.13 14.27 10.72
CA HIS A 169 16.18 14.12 9.62
C HIS A 169 16.73 13.18 8.56
N SER A 170 15.90 12.22 8.14
CA SER A 170 16.19 11.32 7.04
C SER A 170 14.93 11.06 6.22
N THR A 171 15.13 10.80 4.93
CA THR A 171 14.08 10.33 4.03
C THR A 171 14.39 8.88 3.67
N ILE A 172 13.44 8.00 3.96
CA ILE A 172 13.58 6.56 3.75
C ILE A 172 13.04 6.19 2.36
N ASP A 173 13.73 5.30 1.65
CA ASP A 173 13.22 4.78 0.38
C ASP A 173 11.95 3.95 0.62
N ALA A 174 10.87 4.28 -0.11
CA ALA A 174 9.63 3.50 -0.14
C ALA A 174 9.86 2.00 -0.43
N ASN A 175 10.92 1.65 -1.16
CA ASN A 175 11.28 0.26 -1.42
C ASN A 175 11.60 -0.54 -0.15
N LEU A 176 12.09 0.10 0.91
CA LEU A 176 12.37 -0.58 2.17
C LEU A 176 11.07 -1.03 2.85
N LEU A 177 10.02 -0.21 2.77
CA LEU A 177 8.70 -0.58 3.27
C LEU A 177 8.12 -1.76 2.46
N ASP A 178 8.26 -1.72 1.14
CA ASP A 178 7.85 -2.82 0.26
C ASP A 178 8.67 -4.10 0.49
N PHE A 179 9.95 -3.98 0.88
CA PHE A 179 10.80 -5.11 1.22
C PHE A 179 10.23 -5.88 2.43
N PHE A 180 9.96 -5.20 3.55
CA PHE A 180 9.38 -5.84 4.74
C PHE A 180 8.01 -6.45 4.46
N LEU A 181 7.23 -5.82 3.58
CA LEU A 181 5.95 -6.38 3.15
C LEU A 181 6.14 -7.67 2.33
N ARG A 182 7.08 -7.70 1.39
CA ARG A 182 7.36 -8.91 0.61
C ARG A 182 7.85 -10.06 1.49
N GLU A 183 8.70 -9.79 2.48
CA GLU A 183 9.16 -10.81 3.43
C GLU A 183 7.99 -11.41 4.22
N ASP A 184 7.14 -10.55 4.78
CA ASP A 184 5.99 -10.99 5.57
C ASP A 184 4.98 -11.79 4.71
N LEU A 185 4.69 -11.31 3.50
CA LEU A 185 3.74 -11.96 2.60
C LEU A 185 4.30 -13.25 1.98
N ASN A 186 5.60 -13.37 1.76
CA ASN A 186 6.22 -14.60 1.23
C ASN A 186 6.01 -15.79 2.17
N ALA A 187 6.08 -15.54 3.47
CA ALA A 187 5.89 -16.54 4.51
C ALA A 187 4.41 -16.93 4.70
N LYS A 188 3.47 -16.01 4.47
CA LYS A 188 2.04 -16.20 4.83
C LYS A 188 1.10 -16.49 3.64
N SER A 189 1.44 -16.04 2.43
CA SER A 189 0.48 -16.01 1.33
C SER A 189 0.35 -17.35 0.61
N THR A 190 -0.90 -17.76 0.35
CA THR A 190 -1.18 -18.86 -0.58
C THR A 190 -0.84 -18.46 -2.01
N ARG A 191 -0.07 -19.30 -2.69
CA ARG A 191 0.37 -19.12 -4.08
C ARG A 191 -0.66 -19.69 -5.05
N VAL A 192 -1.29 -18.80 -5.78
CA VAL A 192 -2.41 -19.07 -6.70
C VAL A 192 -2.10 -18.61 -8.12
N MET A 193 -2.83 -19.11 -9.09
CA MET A 193 -2.70 -18.74 -10.50
C MET A 193 -3.83 -17.79 -10.90
N ALA A 194 -3.43 -16.67 -11.50
CA ALA A 194 -4.31 -15.70 -12.11
C ALA A 194 -3.65 -15.23 -13.39
N VAL A 195 -4.44 -15.06 -14.45
CA VAL A 195 -3.98 -14.56 -15.74
C VAL A 195 -4.60 -13.19 -15.96
N LEU A 196 -3.78 -12.15 -15.98
CA LEU A 196 -4.26 -10.76 -16.02
C LEU A 196 -4.57 -10.29 -17.44
N ASN A 197 -3.78 -10.72 -18.41
CA ASN A 197 -3.96 -10.44 -19.83
C ASN A 197 -4.09 -11.77 -20.60
N PRO A 198 -5.29 -12.37 -20.68
CA PRO A 198 -5.44 -13.74 -21.13
C PRO A 198 -5.22 -13.94 -22.63
N LEU A 199 -4.39 -14.92 -22.96
CA LEU A 199 -4.22 -15.51 -24.28
C LEU A 199 -4.69 -16.97 -24.24
N LYS A 200 -5.62 -17.34 -25.13
CA LYS A 200 -6.19 -18.70 -25.18
C LYS A 200 -5.15 -19.69 -25.73
N VAL A 201 -5.07 -20.86 -25.10
CA VAL A 201 -4.26 -21.99 -25.53
C VAL A 201 -5.16 -23.22 -25.65
N VAL A 202 -5.07 -23.94 -26.76
CA VAL A 202 -5.79 -25.19 -27.02
C VAL A 202 -4.79 -26.33 -27.11
N ILE A 203 -4.88 -27.31 -26.20
CA ILE A 203 -4.03 -28.49 -26.20
C ILE A 203 -4.61 -29.54 -27.16
N THR A 204 -4.11 -29.59 -28.39
CA THR A 204 -4.69 -30.32 -29.51
C THR A 204 -4.76 -31.83 -29.30
N ASN A 205 -3.81 -32.41 -28.57
CA ASN A 205 -3.76 -33.84 -28.23
C ASN A 205 -4.29 -34.16 -26.82
N TYR A 206 -4.91 -33.21 -26.10
CA TYR A 206 -5.64 -33.51 -24.86
C TYR A 206 -7.11 -33.85 -25.17
N PRO A 207 -7.68 -34.93 -24.60
CA PRO A 207 -9.05 -35.34 -24.89
C PRO A 207 -10.08 -34.26 -24.59
N GLU A 208 -11.02 -34.05 -25.49
CA GLU A 208 -12.13 -33.12 -25.30
C GLU A 208 -13.03 -33.55 -24.13
N GLY A 209 -13.49 -32.60 -23.32
CA GLY A 209 -14.33 -32.86 -22.14
C GLY A 209 -13.60 -33.48 -20.94
N LYS A 210 -12.35 -33.94 -21.09
CA LYS A 210 -11.56 -34.43 -19.94
C LYS A 210 -11.15 -33.26 -19.04
N VAL A 211 -11.40 -33.44 -17.74
CA VAL A 211 -10.92 -32.56 -16.67
C VAL A 211 -10.06 -33.39 -15.72
N GLU A 212 -8.88 -32.88 -15.38
CA GLU A 212 -7.95 -33.53 -14.46
C GLU A 212 -7.58 -32.58 -13.33
N GLU A 213 -7.77 -33.03 -12.09
CA GLU A 213 -7.53 -32.21 -10.89
C GLU A 213 -6.09 -32.39 -10.39
N LEU A 214 -5.25 -31.40 -10.63
CA LEU A 214 -3.83 -31.41 -10.30
C LEU A 214 -3.57 -30.84 -8.90
N ASP A 215 -2.63 -31.44 -8.16
CA ASP A 215 -2.21 -30.92 -6.86
C ASP A 215 -1.25 -29.72 -7.00
N ALA A 216 -1.65 -28.59 -6.43
CA ALA A 216 -0.84 -27.39 -6.34
C ALA A 216 -0.53 -27.07 -4.87
N GLN A 217 0.76 -27.01 -4.53
CA GLN A 217 1.21 -26.62 -3.20
C GLN A 217 0.78 -25.19 -2.88
N ASN A 218 0.17 -24.97 -1.72
CA ASN A 218 -0.33 -23.65 -1.33
C ASN A 218 0.81 -22.70 -0.94
N ASN A 219 1.80 -23.15 -0.19
CA ASN A 219 2.93 -22.31 0.22
C ASN A 219 4.20 -23.17 0.41
N PRO A 220 5.25 -23.03 -0.41
CA PRO A 220 6.53 -23.70 -0.21
C PRO A 220 7.28 -23.28 1.06
N GLU A 221 7.00 -22.10 1.61
CA GLU A 221 7.61 -21.62 2.87
C GLU A 221 6.87 -22.14 4.11
N ASP A 222 5.69 -22.75 3.94
CA ASP A 222 4.90 -23.31 5.02
C ASP A 222 4.51 -24.77 4.70
N PRO A 223 5.24 -25.75 5.25
CA PRO A 223 4.94 -27.18 5.06
C PRO A 223 3.52 -27.58 5.49
N GLN A 224 2.87 -26.80 6.37
CA GLN A 224 1.51 -27.09 6.87
C GLN A 224 0.41 -26.46 6.01
N ALA A 225 0.75 -25.61 5.04
CA ALA A 225 -0.23 -24.94 4.17
C ALA A 225 -0.99 -25.91 3.24
N GLY A 226 -0.51 -27.14 3.10
CA GLY A 226 -1.15 -28.19 2.31
C GLY A 226 -1.19 -27.92 0.81
N PHE A 227 -2.13 -28.57 0.14
CA PHE A 227 -2.32 -28.53 -1.31
C PHE A 227 -3.76 -28.15 -1.64
N ARG A 228 -3.96 -27.64 -2.86
CA ARG A 228 -5.29 -27.45 -3.44
C ARG A 228 -5.34 -28.12 -4.81
N LYS A 229 -6.56 -28.43 -5.25
CA LYS A 229 -6.81 -28.96 -6.58
C LYS A 229 -6.97 -27.83 -7.60
N VAL A 230 -6.35 -27.99 -8.76
CA VAL A 230 -6.45 -27.07 -9.89
C VAL A 230 -6.87 -27.85 -11.13
N PRO A 231 -7.98 -27.48 -11.79
CA PRO A 231 -8.45 -28.18 -12.97
C PRO A 231 -7.54 -27.92 -14.17
N PHE A 232 -7.09 -28.99 -14.81
CA PHE A 232 -6.42 -28.99 -16.11
C PHE A 232 -7.40 -29.49 -17.17
N THR A 233 -7.47 -28.78 -18.30
CA THR A 233 -8.40 -29.05 -19.40
C THR A 233 -7.72 -28.84 -20.74
N ARG A 234 -8.38 -29.25 -21.82
CA ARG A 234 -7.96 -28.98 -23.20
C ARG A 234 -7.73 -27.49 -23.47
N GLU A 235 -8.62 -26.63 -22.98
CA GLU A 235 -8.52 -25.18 -23.19
C GLU A 235 -8.01 -24.47 -21.94
N LEU A 236 -6.99 -23.64 -22.10
CA LEU A 236 -6.33 -22.91 -21.02
C LEU A 236 -6.18 -21.42 -21.38
N TYR A 237 -5.90 -20.59 -20.38
CA TYR A 237 -5.39 -19.24 -20.55
C TYR A 237 -3.98 -19.12 -19.95
N ILE A 238 -3.13 -18.37 -20.64
CA ILE A 238 -1.80 -17.91 -20.17
C ILE A 238 -1.71 -16.39 -20.32
N GLU A 239 -0.67 -15.75 -19.79
CA GLU A 239 -0.45 -14.32 -20.07
C GLU A 239 -0.08 -14.10 -21.54
N LYS A 240 -0.64 -13.08 -22.17
CA LYS A 240 -0.27 -12.64 -23.52
C LYS A 240 1.24 -12.36 -23.61
N ASP A 241 1.83 -11.79 -22.54
CA ASP A 241 3.26 -11.50 -22.43
C ASP A 241 4.16 -12.74 -22.32
N ASP A 242 3.57 -13.92 -22.12
CA ASP A 242 4.28 -15.19 -22.09
C ASP A 242 4.44 -15.86 -23.45
N PHE A 243 3.89 -15.27 -24.50
CA PHE A 243 4.11 -15.68 -25.88
C PHE A 243 4.82 -14.60 -26.70
N MET A 244 5.72 -15.01 -27.58
CA MET A 244 6.36 -14.12 -28.54
C MET A 244 6.62 -14.86 -29.85
N GLU A 245 6.06 -14.37 -30.95
CA GLU A 245 6.23 -14.98 -32.28
C GLU A 245 7.69 -14.99 -32.72
N ASN A 246 8.40 -13.89 -32.46
CA ASN A 246 9.82 -13.73 -32.78
C ASN A 246 10.64 -13.54 -31.48
N PRO A 247 11.00 -14.62 -30.77
CA PRO A 247 11.62 -14.53 -29.45
C PRO A 247 13.04 -13.97 -29.53
N THR A 248 13.38 -13.08 -28.59
CA THR A 248 14.78 -12.68 -28.37
C THR A 248 15.58 -13.81 -27.70
N LYS A 249 16.92 -13.78 -27.75
CA LYS A 249 17.78 -14.80 -27.11
C LYS A 249 17.52 -15.01 -25.61
N HIS A 250 16.98 -14.01 -24.93
CA HIS A 250 16.69 -14.03 -23.49
C HIS A 250 15.20 -14.30 -23.18
N PHE A 251 14.39 -14.64 -24.18
CA PHE A 251 13.00 -15.00 -24.01
C PHE A 251 12.87 -16.51 -23.78
N PHE A 252 12.68 -16.92 -22.53
CA PHE A 252 12.60 -18.33 -22.13
C PHE A 252 11.17 -18.87 -22.02
N ARG A 253 10.19 -18.15 -22.59
CA ARG A 253 8.77 -18.47 -22.52
C ARG A 253 8.31 -19.08 -23.86
N LEU A 254 7.02 -19.12 -24.12
CA LEU A 254 6.46 -19.85 -25.26
C LEU A 254 6.67 -19.08 -26.57
N ALA A 255 7.12 -19.78 -27.61
CA ALA A 255 7.29 -19.26 -28.95
C ALA A 255 6.99 -20.40 -29.96
N PRO A 256 6.79 -20.10 -31.25
CA PRO A 256 6.54 -21.14 -32.25
C PRO A 256 7.62 -22.24 -32.22
N GLY A 257 7.21 -23.50 -32.12
CA GLY A 257 8.07 -24.67 -32.05
C GLY A 257 8.83 -24.89 -30.73
N THR A 258 8.69 -23.99 -29.74
CA THR A 258 9.38 -24.13 -28.44
C THR A 258 8.50 -24.77 -27.38
N GLU A 259 9.17 -25.34 -26.37
CA GLU A 259 8.53 -26.01 -25.24
C GLU A 259 8.64 -25.20 -23.95
N VAL A 260 7.59 -25.23 -23.14
CA VAL A 260 7.56 -24.58 -21.83
C VAL A 260 6.81 -25.45 -20.82
N ARG A 261 7.16 -25.32 -19.54
CA ARG A 261 6.45 -26.00 -18.45
C ARG A 261 5.26 -25.17 -18.00
N LEU A 262 4.11 -25.81 -17.85
CA LEU A 262 2.99 -25.26 -17.11
C LEU A 262 3.17 -25.61 -15.62
N LYS A 263 3.11 -24.62 -14.74
CA LYS A 263 3.33 -24.81 -13.30
C LYS A 263 2.32 -25.83 -12.75
N HIS A 264 2.82 -26.81 -11.97
CA HIS A 264 2.05 -27.94 -11.43
C HIS A 264 1.46 -28.92 -12.47
N ALA A 265 1.73 -28.74 -13.77
CA ALA A 265 1.16 -29.55 -14.84
C ALA A 265 2.27 -30.09 -15.75
N TYR A 266 1.98 -30.15 -17.05
CA TYR A 266 2.81 -30.75 -18.09
C TYR A 266 3.73 -29.75 -18.80
N ILE A 267 4.62 -30.27 -19.64
CA ILE A 267 5.31 -29.49 -20.68
C ILE A 267 4.40 -29.44 -21.92
N ILE A 268 4.30 -28.25 -22.51
CA ILE A 268 3.59 -28.02 -23.78
C ILE A 268 4.54 -27.48 -24.84
N ARG A 269 4.21 -27.72 -26.12
CA ARG A 269 4.90 -27.16 -27.29
C ARG A 269 3.92 -26.35 -28.13
N CYS A 270 4.32 -25.17 -28.59
CA CYS A 270 3.50 -24.39 -29.53
C CYS A 270 3.67 -24.92 -30.95
N ASP A 271 2.62 -25.48 -31.53
CA ASP A 271 2.65 -26.07 -32.86
C ASP A 271 2.11 -25.08 -33.91
N GLU A 272 1.03 -24.36 -33.59
CA GLU A 272 0.37 -23.42 -34.51
C GLU A 272 -0.13 -22.18 -33.77
N LEU A 273 -0.17 -21.04 -34.48
CA LEU A 273 -0.70 -19.78 -33.98
C LEU A 273 -1.87 -19.34 -34.86
N ILE A 274 -2.98 -18.98 -34.23
CA ILE A 274 -4.18 -18.53 -34.92
C ILE A 274 -4.27 -17.02 -34.75
N LYS A 275 -4.22 -16.31 -35.88
CA LYS A 275 -4.35 -14.85 -35.94
C LYS A 275 -5.75 -14.45 -36.35
N ASP A 276 -6.19 -13.30 -35.87
CA ASP A 276 -7.38 -12.64 -36.37
C ASP A 276 -7.12 -12.16 -37.80
N PRO A 277 -7.94 -12.57 -38.80
CA PRO A 277 -7.73 -12.18 -40.19
C PRO A 277 -7.82 -10.67 -40.46
N SER A 278 -8.52 -9.92 -39.60
CA SER A 278 -8.77 -8.48 -39.77
C SER A 278 -7.73 -7.60 -39.08
N THR A 279 -7.24 -8.00 -37.90
CA THR A 279 -6.28 -7.20 -37.12
C THR A 279 -4.86 -7.74 -37.18
N GLY A 280 -4.68 -9.01 -37.56
CA GLY A 280 -3.40 -9.71 -37.48
C GLY A 280 -2.97 -10.07 -36.05
N GLU A 281 -3.79 -9.76 -35.03
CA GLU A 281 -3.49 -10.10 -33.65
C GLU A 281 -3.60 -11.60 -33.37
N ILE A 282 -2.77 -12.11 -32.46
CA ILE A 282 -2.82 -13.52 -32.05
C ILE A 282 -4.06 -13.73 -31.16
N LYS A 283 -4.95 -14.61 -31.61
CA LYS A 283 -6.21 -14.94 -30.93
C LYS A 283 -6.06 -16.15 -30.02
N GLU A 284 -5.43 -17.21 -30.51
CA GLU A 284 -5.20 -18.43 -29.76
C GLU A 284 -3.96 -19.18 -30.25
N LEU A 285 -3.39 -19.99 -29.35
CA LEU A 285 -2.26 -20.86 -29.64
C LEU A 285 -2.72 -22.31 -29.61
N HIS A 286 -2.32 -23.09 -30.60
CA HIS A 286 -2.55 -24.52 -30.64
C HIS A 286 -1.27 -25.22 -30.25
N CYS A 287 -1.33 -25.96 -29.15
CA CYS A 287 -0.18 -26.60 -28.53
C CYS A 287 -0.42 -28.10 -28.39
N SER A 288 0.66 -28.88 -28.36
CA SER A 288 0.64 -30.26 -27.89
C SER A 288 1.22 -30.34 -26.48
N TYR A 289 0.77 -31.32 -25.69
CA TYR A 289 1.36 -31.62 -24.38
C TYR A 289 2.05 -32.99 -24.38
N ASP A 290 3.02 -33.16 -23.49
CA ASP A 290 3.70 -34.43 -23.25
C ASP A 290 3.13 -35.11 -21.98
N PRO A 291 2.40 -36.23 -22.11
CA PRO A 291 1.76 -36.92 -20.96
C PRO A 291 2.73 -37.40 -19.90
N ASN A 292 4.00 -37.64 -20.26
CA ASN A 292 5.02 -38.19 -19.34
C ASN A 292 5.72 -37.10 -18.51
N THR A 293 5.30 -35.84 -18.63
CA THR A 293 6.01 -34.68 -18.04
C THR A 293 5.28 -34.02 -16.87
N LEU A 294 4.26 -34.69 -16.32
CA LEU A 294 3.51 -34.22 -15.17
C LEU A 294 4.48 -33.82 -14.04
N SER A 295 4.30 -32.61 -13.50
CA SER A 295 5.17 -32.08 -12.46
C SER A 295 5.10 -32.95 -11.20
N GLY A 296 6.25 -33.45 -10.74
CA GLY A 296 6.36 -34.26 -9.53
C GLY A 296 6.19 -35.78 -9.71
N SER A 297 5.98 -36.28 -10.94
CA SER A 297 5.79 -37.71 -11.21
C SER A 297 7.07 -38.57 -11.20
N GLY A 298 8.26 -37.97 -11.02
CA GLY A 298 9.54 -38.68 -10.95
C GLY A 298 10.10 -39.18 -12.28
N CYS A 299 9.40 -39.00 -13.42
CA CYS A 299 9.92 -39.31 -14.75
C CYS A 299 11.10 -38.39 -15.13
N GLU A 300 12.07 -38.91 -15.89
CA GLU A 300 13.32 -38.22 -16.27
C GLU A 300 13.07 -36.76 -16.65
N ALA A 301 13.72 -35.86 -15.92
CA ALA A 301 13.44 -34.44 -15.91
C ALA A 301 13.86 -33.78 -17.23
N ARG A 302 13.01 -33.89 -18.26
CA ARG A 302 13.11 -33.06 -19.47
C ARG A 302 13.13 -31.60 -19.06
N LYS A 303 14.30 -30.97 -19.19
CA LYS A 303 14.53 -29.59 -18.76
C LYS A 303 14.07 -28.63 -19.85
N VAL A 304 13.14 -27.76 -19.51
CA VAL A 304 12.73 -26.61 -20.32
C VAL A 304 13.16 -25.32 -19.62
N LYS A 305 13.38 -24.24 -20.38
CA LYS A 305 13.98 -23.01 -19.86
C LYS A 305 13.00 -22.15 -19.04
N GLY A 306 11.70 -22.32 -19.24
CA GLY A 306 10.66 -21.49 -18.60
C GLY A 306 9.56 -22.30 -17.94
N THR A 307 8.91 -21.66 -16.98
CA THR A 307 7.68 -22.15 -16.36
C THR A 307 6.65 -21.03 -16.30
N LEU A 308 5.44 -21.30 -16.81
CA LEU A 308 4.34 -20.35 -16.86
C LEU A 308 3.26 -20.73 -15.84
N HIS A 309 2.58 -19.72 -15.30
CA HIS A 309 1.27 -19.94 -14.68
C HIS A 309 0.20 -19.96 -15.77
N TRP A 310 -0.94 -20.56 -15.44
CA TRP A 310 -2.03 -20.80 -16.38
C TRP A 310 -3.32 -21.03 -15.59
N VAL A 311 -4.47 -20.94 -16.25
CA VAL A 311 -5.77 -21.34 -15.68
C VAL A 311 -6.59 -22.09 -16.72
N SER A 312 -7.44 -23.04 -16.30
CA SER A 312 -8.40 -23.71 -17.20
C SER A 312 -9.43 -22.72 -17.72
N ALA A 313 -9.64 -22.66 -19.04
CA ALA A 313 -10.60 -21.74 -19.64
C ALA A 313 -12.05 -22.04 -19.22
N GLN A 314 -12.38 -23.31 -19.02
CA GLN A 314 -13.72 -23.77 -18.63
C GLN A 314 -14.05 -23.44 -17.15
N HIS A 315 -13.05 -23.46 -16.27
CA HIS A 315 -13.26 -23.35 -14.82
C HIS A 315 -12.84 -22.00 -14.25
N ALA A 316 -11.97 -21.27 -14.95
CA ALA A 316 -11.57 -19.93 -14.54
C ALA A 316 -12.78 -18.99 -14.48
N PHE A 317 -12.71 -18.01 -13.59
CA PHE A 317 -13.72 -16.97 -13.51
C PHE A 317 -13.12 -15.59 -13.76
N GLU A 318 -13.98 -14.68 -14.20
CA GLU A 318 -13.61 -13.30 -14.43
C GLU A 318 -13.65 -12.51 -13.13
N ALA A 319 -12.59 -11.73 -12.88
CA ALA A 319 -12.51 -10.85 -11.73
C ALA A 319 -11.85 -9.52 -12.12
N GLU A 320 -12.23 -8.47 -11.40
CA GLU A 320 -11.52 -7.19 -11.48
C GLU A 320 -10.22 -7.27 -10.68
N VAL A 321 -9.12 -6.86 -11.30
CA VAL A 321 -7.80 -6.74 -10.68
C VAL A 321 -7.29 -5.31 -10.84
N ARG A 322 -6.92 -4.69 -9.72
CA ARG A 322 -6.41 -3.32 -9.64
C ARG A 322 -4.92 -3.33 -9.40
N LEU A 323 -4.16 -2.88 -10.38
CA LEU A 323 -2.72 -2.77 -10.32
C LEU A 323 -2.35 -1.38 -9.81
N TYR A 324 -1.99 -1.31 -8.54
CA TYR A 324 -1.47 -0.08 -7.94
C TYR A 324 0.03 0.07 -8.19
N ASP A 325 0.45 1.31 -8.36
CA ASP A 325 1.85 1.75 -8.34
C ASP A 325 1.99 2.96 -7.40
N ARG A 326 3.19 3.56 -7.35
CA ARG A 326 3.48 4.78 -6.61
C ARG A 326 2.58 5.91 -7.08
N LEU A 327 2.10 6.74 -6.13
CA LEU A 327 1.23 7.87 -6.42
C LEU A 327 1.98 9.01 -7.14
N PHE A 328 3.28 9.14 -6.89
CA PHE A 328 4.16 10.11 -7.52
C PHE A 328 5.26 9.43 -8.32
N ARG A 329 5.67 10.07 -9.42
CA ARG A 329 6.73 9.56 -10.32
C ARG A 329 8.15 9.91 -9.88
N VAL A 330 8.30 10.87 -8.97
CA VAL A 330 9.58 11.39 -8.47
C VAL A 330 9.77 11.05 -6.99
N GLU A 331 11.03 10.98 -6.54
CA GLU A 331 11.40 10.67 -5.14
C GLU A 331 10.90 11.72 -4.16
N ASP A 332 11.06 12.99 -4.49
CA ASP A 332 10.54 14.10 -3.71
C ASP A 332 9.45 14.84 -4.51
N PRO A 333 8.16 14.64 -4.19
CA PRO A 333 7.07 15.31 -4.90
C PRO A 333 7.13 16.84 -4.85
N ASP A 334 7.86 17.42 -3.89
CA ASP A 334 8.00 18.87 -3.74
C ASP A 334 9.02 19.49 -4.70
N VAL A 335 9.87 18.69 -5.32
CA VAL A 335 10.81 19.17 -6.34
C VAL A 335 10.07 19.28 -7.67
N VAL A 336 9.84 20.53 -8.10
CA VAL A 336 9.03 20.87 -9.28
C VAL A 336 9.78 21.84 -10.20
N SER A 337 9.48 21.78 -11.50
CA SER A 337 9.97 22.76 -12.47
C SER A 337 9.33 24.14 -12.25
N GLN A 338 9.97 25.20 -12.76
CA GLN A 338 9.49 26.57 -12.60
C GLN A 338 8.08 26.73 -13.19
N GLY A 339 7.14 27.21 -12.38
CA GLY A 339 5.75 27.42 -12.77
C GLY A 339 4.82 26.22 -12.56
N GLU A 340 5.36 25.08 -12.13
CA GLU A 340 4.56 23.90 -11.76
C GLU A 340 4.37 23.78 -10.24
N ASP A 341 3.51 22.85 -9.85
CA ASP A 341 3.30 22.47 -8.45
C ASP A 341 3.43 20.96 -8.26
N TRP A 342 3.49 20.52 -7.00
CA TRP A 342 3.74 19.12 -6.63
C TRP A 342 2.75 18.10 -7.23
N ARG A 343 1.58 18.55 -7.70
CA ARG A 343 0.58 17.68 -8.35
C ARG A 343 1.00 17.34 -9.78
N SER A 344 1.86 18.13 -10.44
CA SER A 344 2.42 17.79 -11.75
C SER A 344 3.21 16.47 -11.70
N ASN A 345 3.75 16.14 -10.52
CA ASN A 345 4.51 14.92 -10.25
C ASN A 345 3.64 13.68 -9.98
N LEU A 346 2.31 13.78 -10.03
CA LEU A 346 1.42 12.62 -9.92
C LEU A 346 1.69 11.60 -11.04
N ASN A 347 1.60 10.32 -10.68
CA ASN A 347 1.74 9.23 -11.62
C ASN A 347 0.35 8.88 -12.23
N PRO A 348 0.14 9.12 -13.53
CA PRO A 348 -1.12 8.77 -14.19
C PRO A 348 -1.36 7.25 -14.20
N ASP A 349 -0.28 6.46 -14.16
CA ASP A 349 -0.31 4.99 -14.14
C ASP A 349 -0.33 4.43 -12.70
N SER A 350 -0.61 5.27 -11.69
CA SER A 350 -0.68 4.85 -10.27
C SER A 350 -1.78 3.81 -9.99
N LEU A 351 -2.76 3.69 -10.89
CA LEU A 351 -3.82 2.69 -10.84
C LEU A 351 -4.21 2.27 -12.26
N GLN A 352 -4.07 0.98 -12.55
CA GLN A 352 -4.67 0.34 -13.73
C GLN A 352 -5.72 -0.67 -13.27
N THR A 353 -6.94 -0.57 -13.81
CA THR A 353 -8.02 -1.52 -13.50
C THR A 353 -8.24 -2.46 -14.67
N LEU A 354 -8.07 -3.76 -14.44
CA LEU A 354 -8.24 -4.83 -15.41
C LEU A 354 -9.53 -5.59 -15.09
N LYS A 355 -10.45 -5.72 -16.06
CA LYS A 355 -11.77 -6.34 -15.84
C LYS A 355 -11.88 -7.78 -16.35
N ASN A 356 -11.02 -8.18 -17.28
CA ASN A 356 -11.10 -9.45 -18.00
C ASN A 356 -10.04 -10.46 -17.53
N CYS A 357 -9.59 -10.35 -16.27
CA CYS A 357 -8.62 -11.27 -15.71
C CYS A 357 -9.26 -12.64 -15.45
N LYS A 358 -8.52 -13.73 -15.69
CA LYS A 358 -8.98 -15.10 -15.52
C LYS A 358 -8.30 -15.72 -14.31
N LEU A 359 -9.06 -16.03 -13.26
CA LEU A 359 -8.54 -16.51 -11.99
C LEU A 359 -8.90 -17.99 -11.76
N GLU A 360 -8.03 -18.73 -11.09
CA GLU A 360 -8.30 -20.12 -10.73
C GLU A 360 -9.52 -20.24 -9.78
N PRO A 361 -10.28 -21.35 -9.82
CA PRO A 361 -11.57 -21.46 -9.10
C PRO A 361 -11.50 -21.25 -7.59
N SER A 362 -10.38 -21.60 -6.95
CA SER A 362 -10.17 -21.48 -5.51
C SER A 362 -10.35 -20.04 -5.00
N LEU A 363 -10.14 -19.05 -5.86
CA LEU A 363 -10.25 -17.64 -5.52
C LEU A 363 -11.69 -17.12 -5.48
N LYS A 364 -12.70 -17.88 -5.94
CA LYS A 364 -14.11 -17.45 -5.88
C LYS A 364 -14.60 -17.20 -4.46
N SER A 365 -14.06 -17.96 -3.51
CA SER A 365 -14.35 -17.88 -2.08
C SER A 365 -13.31 -17.07 -1.29
N ALA A 366 -12.49 -16.26 -1.97
CA ALA A 366 -11.50 -15.43 -1.30
C ALA A 366 -12.19 -14.47 -0.33
N LEU A 367 -11.79 -14.53 0.94
CA LEU A 367 -12.31 -13.62 1.96
C LEU A 367 -11.69 -12.22 1.80
N PRO A 368 -12.46 -11.15 2.02
CA PRO A 368 -11.93 -9.79 1.95
C PRO A 368 -10.75 -9.59 2.91
N GLY A 369 -9.67 -8.99 2.42
CA GLY A 369 -8.43 -8.76 3.15
C GLY A 369 -7.45 -9.93 3.17
N THR A 370 -7.81 -11.12 2.68
CA THR A 370 -6.89 -12.27 2.63
C THR A 370 -5.79 -12.03 1.58
N PRO A 371 -4.50 -12.20 1.96
CA PRO A 371 -3.39 -12.07 1.03
C PRO A 371 -3.17 -13.35 0.20
N TYR A 372 -2.85 -13.16 -1.07
CA TYR A 372 -2.49 -14.19 -2.01
C TYR A 372 -1.25 -13.77 -2.78
N GLN A 373 -0.42 -14.73 -3.17
CA GLN A 373 0.61 -14.50 -4.16
C GLN A 373 0.11 -15.01 -5.51
N PHE A 374 -0.16 -14.11 -6.43
CA PHE A 374 -0.41 -14.49 -7.81
C PHE A 374 0.93 -14.82 -8.44
N LEU A 375 1.12 -16.09 -8.79
CA LEU A 375 2.40 -16.62 -9.25
C LEU A 375 2.97 -15.76 -10.38
N ARG A 376 4.26 -15.41 -10.25
CA ARG A 376 5.04 -14.55 -11.18
C ARG A 376 4.60 -13.09 -11.28
N LEU A 377 3.45 -12.71 -10.73
CA LEU A 377 2.87 -11.38 -10.88
C LEU A 377 3.13 -10.48 -9.66
N GLY A 378 2.85 -10.98 -8.46
CA GLY A 378 2.94 -10.17 -7.24
C GLY A 378 2.11 -10.73 -6.10
N TYR A 379 2.00 -9.93 -5.05
CA TYR A 379 1.07 -10.16 -3.95
C TYR A 379 -0.16 -9.31 -4.15
N PHE A 380 -1.31 -9.90 -3.83
CA PHE A 380 -2.63 -9.34 -4.00
C PHE A 380 -3.47 -9.61 -2.77
N CYS A 381 -4.45 -8.77 -2.50
CA CYS A 381 -5.47 -9.05 -1.50
C CYS A 381 -6.87 -8.82 -2.09
N ALA A 382 -7.85 -9.60 -1.66
CA ALA A 382 -9.24 -9.28 -1.96
C ALA A 382 -9.61 -7.95 -1.29
N ASP A 383 -10.11 -6.97 -2.04
CA ASP A 383 -10.44 -5.63 -1.54
C ASP A 383 -11.52 -5.71 -0.45
N VAL A 384 -11.28 -5.04 0.67
CA VAL A 384 -12.15 -5.12 1.86
C VAL A 384 -13.49 -4.39 1.70
N LYS A 385 -13.65 -3.55 0.67
CA LYS A 385 -14.89 -2.79 0.43
C LYS A 385 -15.68 -3.32 -0.76
N ASP A 386 -14.99 -3.63 -1.84
CA ASP A 386 -15.60 -3.90 -3.13
C ASP A 386 -15.71 -5.40 -3.45
N SER A 387 -15.02 -6.27 -2.69
CA SER A 387 -15.20 -7.72 -2.81
C SER A 387 -16.50 -8.17 -2.16
N VAL A 388 -17.32 -8.90 -2.93
CA VAL A 388 -18.55 -9.53 -2.44
C VAL A 388 -18.51 -11.05 -2.69
N PRO A 389 -19.31 -11.86 -1.97
CA PRO A 389 -19.33 -13.31 -2.17
C PRO A 389 -19.52 -13.69 -3.65
N GLY A 390 -18.59 -14.49 -4.19
CA GLY A 390 -18.60 -14.94 -5.58
C GLY A 390 -18.12 -13.93 -6.63
N LYS A 391 -17.85 -12.67 -6.24
CA LYS A 391 -17.27 -11.62 -7.11
C LYS A 391 -16.18 -10.86 -6.36
N PRO A 392 -15.04 -11.49 -6.07
CA PRO A 392 -13.91 -10.81 -5.44
C PRO A 392 -13.28 -9.79 -6.39
N VAL A 393 -12.78 -8.69 -5.82
CA VAL A 393 -11.96 -7.69 -6.52
C VAL A 393 -10.57 -7.73 -5.89
N PHE A 394 -9.51 -7.83 -6.68
CA PHE A 394 -8.16 -7.97 -6.13
C PHE A 394 -7.33 -6.70 -6.30
N ASN A 395 -6.73 -6.22 -5.22
CA ASN A 395 -5.76 -5.13 -5.23
C ASN A 395 -4.35 -5.73 -5.28
N ARG A 396 -3.50 -5.27 -6.20
CA ARG A 396 -2.06 -5.57 -6.13
C ARG A 396 -1.46 -4.83 -4.95
N THR A 397 -1.03 -5.59 -3.96
CA THR A 397 -0.37 -5.08 -2.75
C THR A 397 1.04 -4.61 -3.09
N VAL A 398 1.85 -5.50 -3.66
CA VAL A 398 3.24 -5.24 -4.08
C VAL A 398 3.70 -6.24 -5.15
N THR A 399 4.61 -5.82 -6.04
CA THR A 399 5.24 -6.69 -7.04
C THR A 399 6.21 -7.69 -6.41
N LEU A 400 6.55 -8.79 -7.10
CA LEU A 400 7.48 -9.80 -6.55
C LEU A 400 8.93 -9.31 -6.40
N LYS A 401 9.35 -8.38 -7.26
CA LYS A 401 10.69 -7.79 -7.27
C LYS A 401 10.58 -6.30 -7.47
N ASP A 402 11.57 -5.58 -6.98
CA ASP A 402 11.70 -4.15 -7.24
C ASP A 402 11.97 -3.91 -8.74
N THR A 403 10.98 -3.33 -9.42
CA THR A 403 11.08 -2.91 -10.82
C THR A 403 11.69 -1.52 -10.96
N TRP A 404 11.63 -0.68 -9.94
CA TRP A 404 12.13 0.69 -9.95
C TRP A 404 13.65 0.77 -9.92
N ALA A 405 14.32 -0.12 -9.17
CA ALA A 405 15.78 -0.27 -9.21
C ALA A 405 16.31 -0.62 -10.63
N LYS A 406 15.47 -1.16 -11.53
CA LYS A 406 15.84 -1.38 -12.94
C LYS A 406 15.54 -0.19 -13.84
N ILE A 407 14.52 0.61 -13.53
CA ILE A 407 14.14 1.81 -14.29
C ILE A 407 15.17 2.92 -14.01
N GLN A 408 15.58 3.13 -12.76
CA GLN A 408 16.63 4.09 -12.39
C GLN A 408 18.03 3.74 -12.91
N LYS A 409 18.28 2.48 -13.30
CA LYS A 409 19.55 2.09 -13.96
C LYS A 409 19.53 2.29 -15.47
N LYS A 410 18.36 2.62 -16.04
CA LYS A 410 18.14 2.77 -17.49
C LYS A 410 17.88 4.22 -17.91
N GLY A 411 17.45 5.09 -16.98
CA GLY A 411 17.54 6.54 -17.11
C GLY A 411 18.81 7.04 -16.46
#